data_AF-A0A413VTK2-F1
#
_entry.id   AF-A0A413VTK2-F1
#
_cell.length_a   1.000
_cell.length_b   1.000
_cell.length_c   1.000
_cell.angle_alpha   90.00
_cell.angle_beta   90.00
_cell.angle_gamma   90.00
#
_symmetry.space_group_name_H-M   'P 1'
#
loop_
_entity.id
_entity.type
_entity.pdbx_description
1 polymer ?
#
loop_
_entity_poly.entity_id
_entity_poly.type
_entity_poly.pdbx_seq_one_letter_code
_entity_poly.pdbx_strand_id
1 'polypeptide(L)'
;MKARIILSLLVCFSCTIIAQENDGGFISLWEQISFSGHWKGDDDIDKDNRSVPFIPITASLENSIISLEFLEAAGDVSITISKANQTIYSHYLLINNLEKYSISVEDYSPGVYLLELTNSYGGHIYGIFEVE
;
A
#
# COMPACT_ATOMS: atom_id res chain seq x y z
N MET A 1 14.44 -60.56 15.61
CA MET A 1 13.37 -59.53 15.61
C MET A 1 14.05 -58.17 15.56
N LYS A 2 13.86 -57.39 14.50
CA LYS A 2 14.44 -56.03 14.38
C LYS A 2 13.31 -55.02 14.58
N ALA A 3 13.31 -54.34 15.72
CA ALA A 3 12.41 -53.23 15.97
C ALA A 3 12.92 -51.99 15.22
N ARG A 4 12.05 -51.39 14.40
CA ARG A 4 12.30 -50.11 13.74
C ARG A 4 11.68 -49.02 14.61
N ILE A 5 12.52 -48.19 15.24
CA ILE A 5 12.09 -46.99 15.95
C ILE A 5 12.05 -45.87 14.91
N ILE A 6 10.86 -45.39 14.60
CA ILE A 6 10.64 -44.24 13.71
C ILE A 6 10.77 -42.98 14.58
N LEU A 7 11.88 -42.26 14.43
CA LEU A 7 12.12 -40.97 15.06
C LEU A 7 11.38 -39.90 14.24
N SER A 8 10.18 -39.52 14.69
CA SER A 8 9.41 -38.44 14.07
C SER A 8 10.04 -37.10 14.48
N LEU A 9 10.78 -36.47 13.57
CA LEU A 9 11.32 -35.12 13.72
C LEU A 9 10.16 -34.13 13.59
N LEU A 10 9.68 -33.63 14.74
CA LEU A 10 8.76 -32.50 14.82
C LEU A 10 9.53 -31.23 14.43
N VAL A 11 9.32 -30.76 13.19
CA VAL A 11 9.91 -29.50 12.72
C VAL A 11 9.11 -28.36 13.35
N CYS A 12 9.68 -27.75 14.39
CA CYS A 12 9.20 -26.48 14.93
C CYS A 12 9.43 -25.37 13.89
N PHE A 13 8.45 -25.12 13.02
CA PHE A 13 8.45 -23.94 12.17
C PHE A 13 8.10 -22.71 13.02
N SER A 14 9.15 -21.96 13.35
CA SER A 14 9.20 -20.50 13.54
C SER A 14 8.14 -19.84 14.43
N CYS A 15 8.61 -19.41 15.61
CA CYS A 15 7.94 -18.45 16.48
C CYS A 15 7.53 -17.18 15.69
N THR A 16 6.24 -17.00 15.46
CA THR A 16 5.70 -15.64 15.28
C THR A 16 5.75 -14.97 16.66
N ILE A 17 6.74 -14.11 16.86
CA ILE A 17 6.67 -13.11 17.94
C ILE A 17 5.61 -12.11 17.49
N ILE A 18 4.38 -12.30 17.96
CA ILE A 18 3.40 -11.22 17.98
C ILE A 18 3.76 -10.39 19.21
N ALA A 19 4.48 -9.28 19.00
CA ALA A 19 4.55 -8.22 19.98
C ALA A 19 3.18 -7.54 19.98
N GLN A 20 2.28 -8.03 20.82
CA GLN A 20 0.97 -7.45 21.03
C GLN A 20 1.13 -6.30 22.03
N GLU A 21 1.32 -5.08 21.52
CA GLU A 21 1.17 -3.87 22.34
C GLU A 21 -0.31 -3.48 22.35
N ASN A 22 -0.80 -3.30 23.57
CA ASN A 22 -2.18 -3.25 23.96
C ASN A 22 -2.71 -1.82 23.81
N ASP A 23 -3.43 -1.53 22.73
CA ASP A 23 -4.44 -0.46 22.75
C ASP A 23 -5.62 -0.80 21.82
N GLY A 24 -6.83 -0.50 22.27
CA GLY A 24 -8.08 -1.06 21.73
C GLY A 24 -8.47 -0.55 20.34
N GLY A 25 -8.92 -1.49 19.48
CA GLY A 25 -9.45 -1.25 18.12
C GLY A 25 -8.32 -0.90 17.15
N PHE A 26 -8.01 -1.67 16.11
CA PHE A 26 -8.87 -2.20 15.06
C PHE A 26 -8.31 -3.54 14.58
N ILE A 27 -9.16 -4.53 14.34
CA ILE A 27 -8.85 -5.59 13.39
C ILE A 27 -8.87 -4.93 12.01
N SER A 28 -7.69 -4.61 11.47
CA SER A 28 -7.57 -4.23 10.06
C SER A 28 -7.77 -5.48 9.23
N LEU A 29 -8.99 -5.72 8.74
CA LEU A 29 -9.34 -6.80 7.81
C LEU A 29 -9.03 -6.42 6.35
N TRP A 30 -8.35 -5.31 6.12
CA TRP A 30 -7.94 -4.87 4.78
C TRP A 30 -6.43 -4.89 4.70
N GLU A 31 -5.90 -5.37 3.57
CA GLU A 31 -4.48 -5.27 3.29
C GLU A 31 -4.17 -3.81 2.98
N GLN A 32 -3.71 -3.08 3.99
CA GLN A 32 -3.31 -1.70 3.84
C GLN A 32 -2.09 -1.61 2.92
N ILE A 33 -2.20 -0.79 1.87
CA ILE A 33 -1.09 -0.47 0.98
C ILE A 33 -0.35 0.71 1.60
N SER A 34 0.84 0.46 2.13
CA SER A 34 1.67 1.50 2.73
C SER A 34 2.37 2.33 1.66
N PHE A 35 2.22 3.66 1.73
CA PHE A 35 2.91 4.57 0.83
C PHE A 35 4.26 5.03 1.37
N SER A 36 5.23 5.10 0.46
CA SER A 36 6.50 5.81 0.62
C SER A 36 6.58 6.94 -0.39
N GLY A 37 7.51 7.88 -0.18
CA GLY A 37 7.72 9.03 -1.07
C GLY A 37 7.31 10.34 -0.40
N HIS A 38 6.90 11.30 -1.21
CA HIS A 38 6.64 12.67 -0.79
C HIS A 38 5.48 13.26 -1.59
N TRP A 39 4.49 13.85 -0.91
CA TRP A 39 3.23 14.22 -1.56
C TRP A 39 3.04 15.71 -1.85
N LYS A 40 3.57 16.61 -1.02
CA LYS A 40 3.43 18.07 -1.21
C LYS A 40 4.74 18.62 -1.71
N GLY A 41 4.90 18.75 -3.03
CA GLY A 41 6.16 19.18 -3.61
C GLY A 41 6.69 20.43 -2.93
N ASP A 42 7.87 20.30 -2.33
CA ASP A 42 8.50 21.31 -1.50
C ASP A 42 8.52 22.68 -2.21
N ASP A 43 7.55 23.54 -1.90
CA ASP A 43 7.79 24.97 -1.90
C ASP A 43 8.80 25.24 -0.78
N ASP A 44 9.93 25.86 -1.14
CA ASP A 44 11.15 26.10 -0.35
C ASP A 44 10.96 26.81 1.03
N ILE A 45 9.72 26.98 1.48
CA ILE A 45 9.31 27.70 2.69
C ILE A 45 9.42 26.84 3.95
N ASP A 46 9.50 25.50 3.86
CA ASP A 46 9.51 24.61 5.03
C ASP A 46 10.88 23.94 5.34
N LYS A 47 11.99 24.59 4.95
CA LYS A 47 13.35 24.09 5.25
C LYS A 47 13.68 23.98 6.76
N ASP A 48 12.87 24.57 7.65
CA ASP A 48 13.14 24.65 9.08
C ASP A 48 12.23 23.79 9.98
N ASN A 49 11.23 23.09 9.42
CA ASN A 49 10.35 22.20 10.19
C ASN A 49 10.70 20.73 9.92
N ARG A 50 11.35 20.06 10.88
CA ARG A 50 11.62 18.61 10.86
C ARG A 50 10.36 17.76 11.10
N SER A 51 9.28 18.05 10.39
CA SER A 51 8.06 17.27 10.45
C SER A 51 8.21 15.99 9.63
N VAL A 52 7.64 14.89 10.12
CA VAL A 52 7.51 13.66 9.33
C VAL A 52 6.69 14.01 8.07
N PRO A 53 7.13 13.62 6.86
CA PRO A 53 6.37 13.89 5.64
C PRO A 53 4.97 13.30 5.77
N PHE A 54 3.95 14.14 5.63
CA PHE A 54 2.55 13.75 5.73
C PHE A 54 2.03 13.36 4.33
N ILE A 55 1.49 12.16 4.22
CA ILE A 55 0.85 11.65 3.01
C ILE A 55 -0.67 11.61 3.27
N PRO A 56 -1.47 12.51 2.67
CA PRO A 56 -2.91 12.62 2.91
C PRO A 56 -3.72 11.62 2.08
N ILE A 57 -3.18 10.43 1.83
CA ILE A 57 -3.80 9.42 0.99
C ILE A 57 -3.65 8.09 1.70
N THR A 58 -4.77 7.39 1.88
CA THR A 58 -4.78 6.01 2.34
C THR A 58 -5.16 5.09 1.19
N ALA A 59 -4.63 3.87 1.23
CA ALA A 59 -4.90 2.84 0.24
C ALA A 59 -5.08 1.48 0.92
N SER A 60 -6.00 0.68 0.39
CA SER A 60 -6.19 -0.70 0.80
C SER A 60 -6.60 -1.57 -0.37
N LEU A 61 -6.29 -2.87 -0.29
CA LEU A 61 -6.79 -3.90 -1.18
C LEU A 61 -7.75 -4.81 -0.41
N GLU A 62 -8.97 -4.96 -0.92
CA GLU A 62 -9.96 -5.88 -0.39
C GLU A 62 -10.82 -6.42 -1.55
N ASN A 63 -11.05 -7.74 -1.59
CA ASN A 63 -11.92 -8.37 -2.60
C ASN A 63 -11.58 -7.95 -4.04
N SER A 64 -10.29 -7.92 -4.39
CA SER A 64 -9.79 -7.49 -5.71
C SER A 64 -10.15 -6.04 -6.08
N ILE A 65 -10.39 -5.19 -5.10
CA ILE A 65 -10.63 -3.75 -5.28
C ILE A 65 -9.61 -2.98 -4.46
N ILE A 66 -8.80 -2.17 -5.15
CA ILE A 66 -7.99 -1.14 -4.50
C ILE A 66 -8.91 0.04 -4.20
N SER A 67 -8.96 0.45 -2.94
CA SER A 67 -9.63 1.67 -2.50
C SER A 67 -8.58 2.73 -2.17
N LEU A 68 -8.65 3.87 -2.85
CA LEU A 68 -7.88 5.07 -2.57
C LEU A 68 -8.79 6.10 -1.89
N GLU A 69 -8.35 6.67 -0.78
CA GLU A 69 -9.07 7.74 -0.09
C GLU A 69 -8.15 8.96 0.07
N PHE A 70 -8.52 10.06 -0.58
CA PHE A 70 -7.84 11.34 -0.53
C PHE A 70 -8.41 12.16 0.62
N LEU A 71 -7.58 12.51 1.60
CA LEU A 71 -8.01 13.21 2.82
C LEU A 71 -8.05 14.74 2.66
N GLU A 72 -7.44 15.26 1.60
CA GLU A 72 -7.47 16.68 1.22
C GLU A 72 -7.42 16.83 -0.31
N ALA A 73 -7.59 18.07 -0.80
CA ALA A 73 -7.44 18.37 -2.22
C ALA A 73 -6.02 18.06 -2.71
N ALA A 74 -5.91 17.45 -3.89
CA ALA A 74 -4.66 16.94 -4.42
C ALA A 74 -4.34 17.45 -5.84
N GLY A 75 -5.20 18.28 -6.43
CA GLY A 75 -4.99 18.83 -7.76
C GLY A 75 -5.10 17.76 -8.85
N ASP A 76 -4.33 17.89 -9.92
CA ASP A 76 -4.28 16.88 -10.97
C ASP A 76 -3.44 15.70 -10.51
N VAL A 77 -4.08 14.54 -10.30
CA VAL A 77 -3.45 13.31 -9.84
C VAL A 77 -3.36 12.31 -10.99
N SER A 78 -2.17 11.74 -11.21
CA SER A 78 -1.97 10.58 -12.08
C SER A 78 -1.77 9.34 -11.21
N ILE A 79 -2.56 8.30 -11.46
CA ILE A 79 -2.47 6.99 -10.82
C ILE A 79 -1.94 5.99 -11.85
N THR A 80 -0.92 5.23 -11.50
CA THR A 80 -0.39 4.16 -12.36
C THR A 80 -0.21 2.87 -11.58
N ILE A 81 -0.52 1.74 -12.22
CA ILE A 81 -0.18 0.42 -11.70
C ILE A 81 0.74 -0.27 -12.70
N SER A 82 1.84 -0.81 -12.18
CA SER A 82 2.89 -1.44 -12.96
C SER A 82 3.22 -2.84 -12.44
N LYS A 83 3.51 -3.78 -13.35
CA LYS A 83 4.05 -5.12 -13.05
C LYS A 83 5.33 -5.32 -13.86
N ALA A 84 6.40 -5.78 -13.22
CA ALA A 84 7.69 -6.02 -13.90
C ALA A 84 8.15 -4.83 -14.77
N ASN A 85 8.01 -3.61 -14.25
CA ASN A 85 8.31 -2.33 -14.92
C ASN A 85 7.46 -2.01 -16.17
N GLN A 86 6.35 -2.73 -16.38
CA GLN A 86 5.37 -2.40 -17.40
C GLN A 86 4.12 -1.80 -16.75
N THR A 87 3.77 -0.58 -17.14
CA THR A 87 2.49 0.04 -16.77
C THR A 87 1.36 -0.71 -17.45
N ILE A 88 0.42 -1.22 -16.65
CA ILE A 88 -0.76 -1.96 -17.12
C ILE A 88 -2.05 -1.18 -16.89
N TYR A 89 -2.00 -0.18 -16.02
CA TYR A 89 -3.11 0.72 -15.76
C TYR A 89 -2.57 2.13 -15.54
N SER A 90 -3.28 3.11 -16.09
CA SER A 90 -3.01 4.53 -15.90
C SER A 90 -4.32 5.30 -15.94
N HIS A 91 -4.49 6.23 -15.00
CA HIS A 91 -5.67 7.07 -14.92
C HIS A 91 -5.33 8.45 -14.36
N TYR A 92 -6.11 9.44 -14.77
CA TYR A 92 -5.94 10.83 -14.34
C TYR A 92 -7.23 11.30 -13.67
N LEU A 93 -7.09 11.96 -12.52
CA LEU A 93 -8.19 12.51 -11.73
C LEU A 93 -7.88 13.97 -11.36
N LEU A 94 -8.93 14.78 -11.25
CA LEU A 94 -8.84 16.10 -10.63
C LEU A 94 -9.47 16.01 -9.24
N ILE A 95 -8.64 16.10 -8.19
CA ILE A 95 -9.07 15.95 -6.80
C ILE A 95 -9.15 17.32 -6.13
N ASN A 96 -10.37 17.87 -6.06
CA ASN A 96 -10.63 19.21 -5.49
C ASN A 96 -11.08 19.17 -4.02
N ASN A 97 -11.43 18.00 -3.51
CA ASN A 97 -11.96 17.78 -2.16
C ASN A 97 -11.69 16.34 -1.71
N LEU A 98 -12.10 16.00 -0.47
CA LEU A 98 -12.06 14.63 0.02
C LEU A 98 -12.87 13.72 -0.92
N GLU A 99 -12.21 12.68 -1.43
CA GLU A 99 -12.74 11.83 -2.49
C GLU A 99 -12.23 10.39 -2.33
N LYS A 100 -13.02 9.42 -2.79
CA LYS A 100 -12.65 8.01 -2.84
C LYS A 100 -12.63 7.53 -4.28
N TYR A 101 -11.61 6.76 -4.63
CA TYR A 101 -11.46 6.17 -5.95
C TYR A 101 -11.21 4.67 -5.82
N SER A 102 -11.85 3.88 -6.68
CA SER A 102 -11.76 2.43 -6.65
C SER A 102 -11.24 1.88 -7.97
N ILE A 103 -10.34 0.92 -7.89
CA ILE A 103 -9.73 0.24 -9.03
C ILE A 103 -9.96 -1.25 -8.87
N SER A 104 -10.66 -1.87 -9.82
CA SER A 104 -10.74 -3.33 -9.87
C SER A 104 -9.43 -3.91 -10.39
N VAL A 105 -8.93 -4.92 -9.70
CA VAL A 105 -7.77 -5.74 -10.08
C VAL A 105 -8.17 -7.21 -10.28
N GLU A 106 -9.47 -7.49 -10.46
CA GLU A 106 -9.99 -8.86 -10.63
C GLU A 106 -9.34 -9.61 -11.80
N ASP A 107 -9.07 -8.91 -12.91
CA ASP A 107 -8.45 -9.49 -14.11
C ASP A 107 -6.91 -9.53 -14.06
N TYR A 108 -6.31 -9.13 -12.93
CA TYR A 108 -4.85 -9.06 -12.82
C TYR A 108 -4.28 -10.45 -12.55
N SER A 109 -3.23 -10.82 -13.28
CA SER A 109 -2.50 -12.06 -12.99
C SER A 109 -1.90 -12.03 -11.57
N PRO A 110 -1.87 -13.14 -10.83
CA PRO A 110 -1.28 -13.18 -9.49
C PRO A 110 0.16 -12.66 -9.42
N GLY A 111 0.53 -12.03 -8.31
CA GLY A 111 1.87 -11.53 -8.00
C GLY A 111 1.91 -10.09 -7.54
N VAL A 112 3.13 -9.54 -7.49
CA VAL A 112 3.44 -8.23 -6.89
C VAL A 112 3.33 -7.09 -7.91
N TYR A 113 2.71 -5.99 -7.49
CA TYR A 113 2.46 -4.79 -8.27
C TYR A 113 2.96 -3.54 -7.56
N LEU A 114 3.31 -2.52 -8.35
CA LEU A 114 3.62 -1.18 -7.90
C LEU A 114 2.45 -0.26 -8.21
N LEU A 115 1.92 0.42 -7.19
CA LEU A 115 0.94 1.49 -7.30
C LEU A 115 1.68 2.82 -7.09
N GLU A 116 1.63 3.71 -8.07
CA GLU A 116 2.25 5.04 -7.98
C GLU A 116 1.19 6.12 -8.19
N LEU A 117 1.30 7.18 -7.39
CA LEU A 117 0.50 8.40 -7.54
C LEU A 117 1.46 9.58 -7.67
N THR A 118 1.19 10.45 -8.65
CA THR A 118 1.85 11.75 -8.78
C THR A 118 0.80 12.86 -8.79
N ASN A 119 1.18 14.06 -8.41
CA ASN A 119 0.31 15.23 -8.53
C ASN A 119 0.97 16.42 -9.24
N SER A 120 0.16 17.40 -9.62
CA SER A 120 0.60 18.65 -10.26
C SER A 120 1.55 19.50 -9.41
N TYR A 121 1.66 19.23 -8.10
CA TYR A 121 2.53 19.97 -7.20
C TYR A 121 3.94 19.39 -7.12
N GLY A 122 4.23 18.31 -7.85
CA GLY A 122 5.54 17.63 -7.80
C GLY A 122 5.62 16.52 -6.75
N GLY A 123 4.49 16.16 -6.14
CA GLY A 123 4.38 14.98 -5.29
C GLY A 123 4.50 13.68 -6.08
N HIS A 124 5.19 12.71 -5.50
CA HIS A 124 5.31 11.33 -5.95
C HIS A 124 5.29 10.40 -4.73
N ILE A 125 4.29 9.54 -4.67
CA ILE A 125 4.20 8.47 -3.67
C ILE A 125 3.99 7.13 -4.37
N TYR A 126 4.43 6.06 -3.72
CA TYR A 126 4.31 4.72 -4.25
C TYR A 126 4.14 3.68 -3.15
N GLY A 127 3.43 2.60 -3.46
CA GLY A 127 3.16 1.47 -2.58
C GLY A 127 3.20 0.15 -3.34
N ILE A 128 3.47 -0.93 -2.62
CA ILE A 128 3.48 -2.28 -3.17
C ILE A 128 2.26 -3.04 -2.67
N PHE A 129 1.63 -3.81 -3.55
CA PHE A 129 0.54 -4.73 -3.20
C PHE A 129 0.69 -6.06 -3.94
N GLU A 130 0.05 -7.10 -3.42
CA GLU A 130 0.04 -8.43 -4.01
C GLU A 130 -1.39 -8.78 -4.44
N VAL A 131 -1.52 -9.42 -5.61
CA VAL A 131 -2.77 -10.04 -6.05
C VAL A 131 -2.60 -11.55 -5.93
N GLU A 132 -3.53 -12.20 -5.23
CA GLU A 132 -3.55 -13.66 -5.02
C GLU A 132 -4.08 -14.45 -6.23
#